data_AF-A0A843L2N4-F1
#
_entry.id   AF-A0A843L2N4-F1
#
_cell.length_a   1.000
_cell.length_b   1.000
_cell.length_c   1.000
_cell.angle_alpha   90.00
_cell.angle_beta   90.00
_cell.angle_gamma   90.00
#
_symmetry.space_group_name_H-M   'P 1'
#
loop_
_entity.id
_entity.type
_entity.pdbx_description
1 polymer ?
#
loop_
_entity_poly.entity_id
_entity_poly.type
_entity_poly.pdbx_seq_one_letter_code
_entity_poly.pdbx_strand_id
1 'polypeptide(L)' 'DPTDRKAKCFFVPTAEIRENNYDLSISRYKEIEYEEVEYEAPEVIIEKIQALESQIQQNLNELKGMLKESKQVSR' A
#
# COMPACT_ATOMS: atom_id res chain seq x y z
N ASP A 1 6.79 28.02 -11.58
CA ASP A 1 7.14 28.34 -12.97
C ASP A 1 6.07 27.72 -13.85
N PRO A 2 5.36 28.45 -14.73
CA PRO A 2 4.30 27.87 -15.54
C PRO A 2 4.82 26.95 -16.66
N THR A 3 6.13 26.76 -16.78
CA THR A 3 6.76 25.72 -17.62
C THR A 3 6.92 24.38 -16.89
N ASP A 4 6.79 24.37 -15.56
CA ASP A 4 6.90 23.17 -14.73
C ASP A 4 5.59 22.37 -14.75
N ARG A 5 5.57 21.22 -15.44
CA ARG A 5 4.40 20.34 -15.56
C ARG A 5 4.04 19.62 -14.26
N LYS A 6 4.84 19.74 -13.20
CA LYS A 6 4.55 19.24 -11.84
C LYS A 6 3.85 20.29 -10.98
N ALA A 7 3.88 21.56 -11.39
CA ALA A 7 3.26 22.66 -10.66
C ALA A 7 1.72 22.57 -10.66
N LYS A 8 1.08 23.36 -9.77
CA LYS A 8 -0.39 23.43 -9.67
C LYS A 8 -1.05 23.91 -10.98
N CYS A 9 -0.34 24.69 -11.78
CA CYS A 9 -0.74 25.12 -13.10
C CYS A 9 0.49 25.22 -14.02
N PHE A 10 0.30 24.86 -15.29
CA PHE A 10 1.35 24.88 -16.31
C PHE A 10 0.75 25.17 -17.68
N PHE A 11 1.57 25.65 -18.61
CA PHE A 11 1.18 25.89 -19.99
C PHE A 11 1.43 24.66 -20.87
N VAL A 12 0.50 24.42 -21.79
CA VAL A 12 0.62 23.40 -22.83
C VAL A 12 0.62 24.10 -24.19
N PRO A 13 1.62 23.87 -25.06
CA PRO A 13 1.64 24.42 -26.41
C PRO A 13 0.42 24.01 -27.23
N THR A 14 -0.12 24.92 -28.02
CA THR A 14 -1.31 24.64 -28.84
C THR A 14 -1.08 23.55 -29.89
N ALA A 15 0.15 23.40 -30.39
CA ALA A 15 0.50 22.33 -31.31
C ALA A 15 0.31 20.94 -30.67
N GLU A 16 0.77 20.75 -29.44
CA GLU A 16 0.64 19.52 -28.67
C GLU A 16 -0.84 19.19 -28.37
N ILE A 17 -1.66 20.20 -28.07
CA ILE A 17 -3.10 20.03 -27.90
C ILE A 17 -3.75 19.54 -29.20
N ARG A 18 -3.34 20.07 -30.36
CA ARG A 18 -3.87 19.65 -31.67
C ARG A 18 -3.48 18.21 -32.00
N GLU A 19 -2.24 17.83 -31.73
CA GLU A 19 -1.75 16.46 -31.92
C GLU A 19 -2.49 15.45 -31.03
N ASN A 20 -2.83 15.86 -29.81
CA ASN A 20 -3.63 15.06 -28.87
C ASN A 20 -5.15 15.17 -29.10
N ASN A 21 -5.60 15.55 -30.31
CA ASN A 21 -7.02 15.66 -30.68
C ASN A 21 -7.85 16.57 -29.75
N TYR A 22 -7.22 17.63 -29.24
CA TYR A 22 -7.83 18.56 -28.28
C TYR A 22 -8.28 17.89 -26.96
N ASP A 23 -7.68 16.76 -26.58
CA ASP A 23 -7.82 16.18 -25.24
C ASP A 23 -7.26 17.20 -24.23
N LEU A 24 -8.09 17.71 -23.32
CA LEU A 24 -7.69 18.67 -22.28
C LEU A 24 -7.53 18.01 -20.91
N SER A 25 -7.50 16.68 -20.85
CA SER A 25 -7.32 15.96 -19.59
C SER A 25 -5.99 16.34 -18.96
N ILE A 26 -6.03 16.79 -17.70
CA ILE A 26 -4.83 17.15 -16.94
C ILE A 26 -3.85 15.97 -16.85
N SER A 27 -4.34 14.73 -16.80
CA SER A 27 -3.52 13.51 -16.73
C SER A 27 -2.69 13.27 -17.99
N ARG A 28 -3.07 13.85 -19.13
CA ARG A 28 -2.34 13.74 -20.40
C ARG A 28 -1.04 14.54 -20.37
N TYR A 29 -1.07 15.70 -19.69
CA TYR A 29 0.00 16.71 -19.77
C TYR A 29 0.75 16.90 -18.46
N LYS A 30 0.15 16.52 -17.33
CA LYS A 30 0.77 16.64 -16.02
C LYS A 30 1.84 15.56 -15.88
N GLU A 31 3.05 15.99 -15.55
CA GLU A 31 4.10 15.06 -15.16
C GLU A 31 3.80 14.59 -13.74
N ILE A 32 3.53 13.30 -13.60
CA ILE A 32 3.37 12.66 -12.30
C ILE A 32 4.76 12.20 -11.89
N GLU A 33 5.32 12.79 -10.84
CA GLU A 33 6.43 12.18 -10.14
C GLU A 33 5.92 10.89 -9.52
N TYR A 34 6.29 9.77 -10.12
CA TYR A 34 6.21 8.49 -9.41
C TYR A 34 7.34 8.53 -8.39
N GLU A 35 6.99 8.86 -7.13
CA GLU A 35 7.87 8.48 -6.03
C GLU A 35 8.07 6.96 -6.14
N GLU A 36 9.33 6.54 -6.18
CA GLU A 36 9.67 5.13 -6.20
C GLU A 36 9.16 4.55 -4.88
N VAL A 37 8.00 3.89 -4.93
CA VAL A 37 7.43 3.25 -3.75
C VAL A 37 8.32 2.06 -3.47
N GLU A 38 9.22 2.22 -2.50
CA GLU A 38 10.05 1.13 -2.01
C GLU A 38 9.14 0.13 -1.29
N TYR A 39 8.78 -0.94 -1.99
CA TYR A 39 8.06 -2.05 -1.40
C TYR A 39 9.05 -2.96 -0.69
N GLU A 40 8.65 -3.45 0.48
CA GLU A 40 9.39 -4.51 1.15
C GLU A 40 9.49 -5.74 0.25
N ALA A 41 10.63 -6.44 0.32
CA ALA A 41 10.83 -7.67 -0.42
C ALA A 41 9.75 -8.70 -0.04
N PRO A 42 9.22 -9.51 -0.99
CA PRO A 42 8.21 -10.52 -0.71
C PRO A 42 8.58 -11.45 0.46
N GLU A 43 9.86 -11.78 0.59
CA GLU A 43 10.42 -12.61 1.66
C GLU A 43 10.16 -12.00 3.05
N VAL A 44 10.33 -10.68 3.20
CA VAL A 44 10.09 -9.98 4.47
C VAL A 44 8.61 -10.01 4.84
N ILE A 45 7.73 -9.86 3.85
CA ILE A 45 6.28 -9.95 4.05
C ILE A 45 5.89 -11.36 4.51
N ILE A 46 6.49 -12.40 3.90
CA ILE A 46 6.26 -13.80 4.27
C ILE A 46 6.73 -14.07 5.70
N GLU A 47 7.91 -13.58 6.10
CA GLU A 47 8.41 -13.71 7.47
C GLU A 47 7.48 -13.05 8.49
N LYS A 48 6.97 -11.86 8.19
CA LYS A 48 5.97 -11.17 9.04
C LYS A 48 4.70 -11.99 9.20
N ILE A 49 4.19 -12.59 8.13
CA ILE A 49 3.01 -13.46 8.17
C ILE A 49 3.27 -14.68 9.06
N GLN A 50 4.42 -15.34 8.90
CA GLN A 50 4.78 -16.50 9.72
C GLN A 50 4.92 -16.16 11.20
N ALA A 51 5.50 -14.99 11.52
CA ALA A 51 5.60 -14.52 12.89
C ALA A 51 4.23 -14.29 13.53
N LEU A 52 3.29 -13.68 12.80
CA LEU A 52 1.91 -13.48 13.25
C LEU A 52 1.18 -14.81 13.47
N GLU A 53 1.32 -15.76 12.55
CA GLU A 53 0.72 -17.09 12.70
C GLU A 53 1.23 -17.80 13.96
N SER A 54 2.53 -17.70 14.24
CA SER A 54 3.12 -18.27 15.46
C SER A 54 2.50 -17.70 16.73
N GLN A 55 2.31 -16.38 16.78
CA GLN A 55 1.67 -15.70 17.92
C GLN A 55 0.21 -16.16 18.09
N ILE A 56 -0.53 -16.30 17.00
CA ILE A 56 -1.91 -16.80 17.03
C ILE A 56 -1.95 -18.22 17.62
N GLN A 57 -1.08 -19.11 17.16
CA GLN A 57 -1.02 -20.49 17.67
C GLN A 57 -0.65 -20.54 19.16
N GLN A 58 0.29 -19.70 19.61
CA GLN A 58 0.65 -19.59 21.02
C GLN A 58 -0.54 -19.16 21.87
N ASN A 59 -1.21 -18.07 21.49
CA ASN A 59 -2.37 -17.54 22.20
C ASN A 59 -3.52 -18.57 22.24
N LEU A 60 -3.77 -19.29 21.14
CA LEU A 60 -4.77 -20.36 21.12
C LEU A 60 -4.42 -21.51 22.06
N ASN A 61 -3.15 -21.88 22.17
CA ASN A 61 -2.72 -22.93 23.09
C ASN A 61 -2.85 -22.50 24.56
N GLU A 62 -2.54 -21.24 24.87
CA GLU A 62 -2.76 -20.66 26.19
C GLU A 62 -4.24 -20.70 26.59
N LEU A 63 -5.14 -20.22 25.70
CA LEU A 63 -6.58 -20.28 25.93
C LEU A 63 -7.08 -21.71 26.12
N LYS A 64 -6.58 -22.67 25.33
CA LYS A 64 -6.88 -24.10 25.52
C LYS A 64 -6.39 -24.63 26.87
N GLY A 65 -5.25 -24.14 27.38
CA GLY A 65 -4.72 -24.46 28.70
C GLY A 65 -5.66 -24.01 29.81
N MET A 66 -6.08 -22.75 29.78
CA MET A 66 -7.03 -22.18 30.75
C MET A 66 -8.36 -22.96 30.80
N LEU A 67 -8.84 -23.44 29.64
CA LEU A 67 -10.05 -24.28 29.58
C LEU A 67 -9.84 -25.69 30.19
N LYS A 68 -8.63 -26.22 30.19
CA LYS A 68 -8.32 -27.51 30.85
C LYS A 68 -8.25 -27.33 32.37
N GLU A 69 -7.63 -26.25 32.82
CA GLU A 69 -7.49 -25.92 34.25
C GLU A 69 -8.86 -25.65 34.89
N SER A 70 -9.71 -24.84 34.24
CA SER A 70 -11.07 -24.58 34.71
C SER A 70 -11.95 -25.84 34.82
N LYS A 71 -11.75 -26.84 33.93
CA LYS A 71 -12.46 -28.13 34.00
C LYS A 71 -11.97 -29.04 35.13
N GLN A 72 -10.75 -28.86 35.63
CA GLN A 72 -10.24 -29.63 36.77
C GLN A 72 -10.71 -29.09 38.12
N VAL A 73 -10.91 -27.77 38.24
CA VAL A 73 -11.36 -27.12 39.49
C VAL A 73 -12.85 -27.40 39.79
N SER A 74 -13.63 -27.78 38.77
CA SER A 74 -15.07 -28.05 38.90
C SER A 74 -15.42 -29.52 39.19
N ARG A 75 -14.42 -30.37 39.44
CA ARG A 75 -14.56 -31.77 39.91
C ARG A 75 -14.14 -31.87 41.37
#